data_AF-A0A950I6E3-F1
#
_entry.id   AF-A0A950I6E3-F1
#
_cell.length_a   1.000
_cell.length_b   1.000
_cell.length_c   1.000
_cell.angle_alpha   90.00
_cell.angle_beta   90.00
_cell.angle_gamma   90.00
#
_symmetry.space_group_name_H-M   'P 1'
#
loop_
_entity.id
_entity.type
_entity.pdbx_description
1 polymer ?
#
loop_
_entity_poly.entity_id
_entity_poly.type
_entity_poly.pdbx_seq_one_letter_code
_entity_poly.pdbx_strand_id
1 'polypeptide(L)'
;MTVLVLLAALCSTAWATPRNFPANALRGVFTATVFPQVMINGQTMQLAPGAKIYNQQNMILMHTNLINSAVVVNYTLDNMGFVSRVWILTDEEAAITLPTRQ
;
A
#
# COMPACT_ATOMS: atom_id res chain seq x y z
N MET A 1 22.67 2.09 -49.30
CA MET A 1 23.76 2.63 -48.46
C MET A 1 23.12 3.49 -47.37
N THR A 2 22.25 2.91 -46.54
CA THR A 2 22.54 2.27 -45.24
C THR A 2 23.06 3.26 -44.21
N VAL A 3 22.20 3.73 -43.30
CA VAL A 3 22.54 3.89 -41.87
C VAL A 3 21.25 3.68 -41.06
N LEU A 4 21.22 2.56 -40.35
CA LEU A 4 20.22 2.12 -39.39
C LEU A 4 20.60 2.70 -38.02
N VAL A 5 19.80 3.62 -37.46
CA VAL A 5 20.01 4.14 -36.10
C VAL A 5 19.25 3.23 -35.14
N LEU A 6 19.98 2.32 -34.51
CA LEU A 6 19.50 1.46 -33.41
C LEU A 6 19.37 2.32 -32.15
N LEU A 7 18.15 2.76 -31.82
CA LEU A 7 17.86 3.41 -30.54
C LEU A 7 17.68 2.30 -29.49
N ALA A 8 18.76 1.97 -28.79
CA ALA A 8 18.75 1.00 -27.71
C ALA A 8 17.84 1.49 -26.57
N ALA A 9 16.76 0.76 -26.32
CA ALA A 9 15.84 1.00 -25.22
C ALA A 9 16.56 0.77 -23.88
N LEU A 10 16.86 1.86 -23.17
CA LEU A 10 17.17 1.84 -21.74
C LEU A 10 15.87 1.50 -20.97
N CYS A 11 15.50 0.23 -20.95
CA CYS A 11 14.45 -0.25 -20.07
C CYS A 11 15.02 -0.31 -18.65
N SER A 12 14.90 0.80 -17.91
CA SER A 12 15.21 0.84 -16.49
C SER A 12 14.22 -0.08 -15.77
N THR A 13 14.63 -1.31 -15.46
CA THR A 13 13.92 -2.12 -14.48
C THR A 13 14.15 -1.45 -13.13
N ALA A 14 13.16 -0.67 -12.70
CA ALA A 14 13.16 -0.12 -11.35
C ALA A 14 12.99 -1.31 -10.38
N TRP A 15 14.10 -1.77 -9.81
CA TRP A 15 14.09 -2.75 -8.72
C TRP A 15 13.44 -2.07 -7.52
N ALA A 16 12.17 -2.37 -7.25
CA ALA A 16 11.49 -1.90 -6.06
C ALA A 16 12.07 -2.66 -4.86
N THR A 17 12.90 -1.98 -4.06
CA THR A 17 13.44 -2.57 -2.83
C THR A 17 12.30 -2.95 -1.89
N PRO A 18 12.30 -4.16 -1.29
CA PRO A 18 11.28 -4.56 -0.34
C PRO A 18 11.18 -3.54 0.80
N ARG A 19 9.96 -3.06 1.09
CA ARG A 19 9.75 -2.08 2.15
C ARG A 19 9.80 -2.76 3.51
N ASN A 20 10.40 -2.08 4.49
CA ASN A 20 10.39 -2.54 5.87
C ASN A 20 9.12 -2.01 6.56
N PHE A 21 8.24 -2.92 6.98
CA PHE A 21 7.02 -2.56 7.70
C PHE A 21 7.24 -2.52 9.21
N PRO A 22 6.52 -1.67 9.96
CA PRO A 22 6.55 -1.69 11.42
C PRO A 22 6.13 -3.05 11.99
N ALA A 23 6.72 -3.47 13.11
CA ALA A 23 6.40 -4.75 13.76
C ALA A 23 4.95 -4.83 14.29
N ASN A 24 4.31 -3.68 14.52
CA ASN A 24 2.90 -3.60 14.92
C ASN A 24 1.93 -3.45 13.74
N ALA A 25 2.40 -3.62 12.50
CA ALA A 25 1.54 -3.60 11.33
C ALA A 25 0.65 -4.84 11.28
N LEU A 26 -0.64 -4.62 11.03
CA LEU A 26 -1.66 -5.62 10.77
C LEU A 26 -1.86 -5.75 9.25
N ARG A 27 -2.39 -6.88 8.80
CA ARG A 27 -2.71 -7.11 7.38
C ARG A 27 -4.19 -7.32 7.16
N GLY A 28 -4.70 -6.80 6.05
CA GLY A 28 -6.08 -7.03 5.65
C GLY A 28 -6.36 -6.59 4.23
N VAL A 29 -7.57 -6.91 3.76
CA VAL A 29 -8.11 -6.40 2.51
C VAL A 29 -8.80 -5.07 2.81
N PHE A 30 -8.27 -4.00 2.23
CA PHE A 30 -8.80 -2.65 2.34
C PHE A 30 -9.79 -2.38 1.22
N THR A 31 -10.93 -1.80 1.58
CA THR A 31 -11.93 -1.29 0.65
C THR A 31 -12.24 0.14 1.05
N ALA A 32 -12.05 1.06 0.09
CA ALA A 32 -12.38 2.46 0.32
C ALA A 32 -13.91 2.64 0.39
N THR A 33 -14.38 3.24 1.48
CA THR A 33 -15.76 3.68 1.66
C THR A 33 -15.81 5.21 1.76
N VAL A 34 -16.89 5.78 2.33
CA VAL A 34 -17.00 7.21 2.57
C VAL A 34 -15.96 7.67 3.59
N PHE A 35 -15.12 8.63 3.23
CA PHE A 35 -14.13 9.18 4.16
C PHE A 35 -14.81 9.83 5.39
N PRO A 36 -14.31 9.67 6.62
CA PRO A 36 -13.06 8.99 7.03
C PRO A 36 -13.20 7.49 7.34
N GLN A 37 -14.33 6.87 7.01
CA GLN A 37 -14.54 5.45 7.23
C GLN A 37 -13.91 4.62 6.11
N VAL A 38 -13.44 3.42 6.48
CA VAL A 38 -12.87 2.41 5.58
C VAL A 38 -13.37 1.04 6.00
N MET A 39 -13.38 0.09 5.08
CA MET A 39 -13.62 -1.32 5.42
C MET A 39 -12.32 -2.09 5.31
N ILE A 40 -11.95 -2.81 6.37
CA ILE A 40 -10.79 -3.71 6.39
C ILE A 40 -11.26 -5.09 6.82
N ASN A 41 -11.04 -6.12 6.00
CA ASN A 41 -11.53 -7.48 6.23
C ASN A 41 -13.05 -7.54 6.51
N GLY A 42 -13.82 -6.67 5.87
CA GLY A 42 -15.28 -6.56 6.09
C GLY A 42 -15.69 -5.80 7.35
N GLN A 43 -14.76 -5.37 8.20
CA GLN A 43 -15.05 -4.55 9.38
C GLN A 43 -14.94 -3.06 9.05
N THR A 44 -15.95 -2.28 9.43
CA THR A 44 -15.89 -0.82 9.33
C THR A 44 -14.93 -0.27 10.38
N MET A 45 -13.87 0.38 9.91
CA MET A 45 -12.87 1.08 10.71
C MET A 45 -12.83 2.56 10.33
N GLN A 46 -12.17 3.38 11.15
CA GLN A 46 -12.04 4.81 10.91
C GLN A 46 -10.56 5.19 10.77
N LEU A 47 -10.27 6.05 9.78
CA LEU A 47 -8.97 6.66 9.60
C LEU A 47 -8.72 7.72 10.67
N ALA A 48 -7.51 7.74 11.23
CA ALA A 48 -7.07 8.75 12.17
C ALA A 48 -7.00 10.15 11.50
N PRO A 49 -7.14 11.24 12.26
CA PRO A 49 -6.85 12.58 11.77
C PRO A 49 -5.39 12.67 11.27
N GLY A 50 -5.21 12.81 9.96
CA GLY A 50 -3.87 12.81 9.32
C GLY A 50 -3.35 11.44 8.91
N ALA A 51 -4.22 10.43 8.83
CA ALA A 51 -3.85 9.12 8.31
C ALA A 51 -3.22 9.20 6.91
N LYS A 52 -2.18 8.40 6.68
CA LYS A 52 -1.45 8.36 5.41
C LYS A 52 -1.63 7.01 4.73
N ILE A 53 -1.98 7.05 3.45
CA ILE A 53 -2.09 5.86 2.61
C ILE A 53 -0.92 5.89 1.62
N TYR A 54 -0.10 4.84 1.62
CA TYR A 54 1.07 4.71 0.76
C TYR A 54 0.79 3.70 -0.35
N ASN A 55 1.10 4.05 -1.60
CA ASN A 55 1.07 3.08 -2.70
C ASN A 55 2.27 2.12 -2.64
N GLN A 56 2.35 1.24 -3.64
CA GLN A 56 3.43 0.28 -3.83
C GLN A 56 4.80 0.98 -4.02
N GLN A 57 4.82 2.16 -4.64
CA GLN A 57 6.01 3.01 -4.78
C GLN A 57 6.32 3.87 -3.54
N ASN A 58 5.66 3.61 -2.41
CA ASN A 58 5.81 4.35 -1.16
C ASN A 58 5.47 5.85 -1.23
N MET A 59 4.69 6.27 -2.21
CA MET A 59 4.15 7.62 -2.35
C MET A 59 2.81 7.74 -1.63
N ILE A 60 2.52 8.91 -1.06
CA ILE A 60 1.24 9.17 -0.40
C ILE A 60 0.15 9.30 -1.46
N LEU A 61 -0.88 8.47 -1.36
CA LEU A 61 -2.10 8.54 -2.15
C LEU A 61 -3.23 9.20 -1.37
N MET A 62 -4.06 9.92 -2.12
CA MET A 62 -5.33 10.43 -1.63
C MET A 62 -6.39 9.32 -1.67
N HIS A 63 -7.21 9.23 -0.61
CA HIS A 63 -8.24 8.20 -0.41
C HIS A 63 -9.19 8.02 -1.61
N THR A 64 -9.49 9.08 -2.34
CA THR A 64 -10.37 9.07 -3.53
C THR A 64 -9.87 8.18 -4.67
N ASN A 65 -8.57 7.89 -4.74
CA ASN A 65 -8.00 7.04 -5.80
C ASN A 65 -8.27 5.54 -5.60
N LEU A 66 -8.86 5.14 -4.47
CA LEU A 66 -9.05 3.73 -4.08
C LEU A 66 -10.52 3.28 -4.11
N ILE A 67 -11.42 4.17 -4.52
CA ILE A 67 -12.86 3.88 -4.58
C ILE A 67 -13.10 2.71 -5.56
N ASN A 68 -13.87 1.71 -5.11
CA ASN A 68 -14.19 0.47 -5.84
C ASN A 68 -13.03 -0.53 -6.06
N SER A 69 -11.90 -0.39 -5.37
CA SER A 69 -10.82 -1.38 -5.42
C SER A 69 -10.65 -2.06 -4.06
N ALA A 70 -10.60 -3.39 -4.06
CA ALA A 70 -10.22 -4.20 -2.91
C ALA A 70 -8.73 -4.51 -3.04
N VAL A 71 -7.91 -3.92 -2.16
CA VAL A 71 -6.45 -4.07 -2.21
C VAL A 71 -5.93 -4.68 -0.92
N VAL A 72 -4.91 -5.53 -1.01
CA VAL A 72 -4.24 -6.06 0.18
C VAL A 72 -3.35 -4.97 0.74
N VAL A 73 -3.50 -4.69 2.04
CA VAL A 73 -2.74 -3.65 2.74
C VAL A 73 -2.10 -4.18 4.01
N ASN A 74 -0.98 -3.58 4.38
CA ASN A 74 -0.56 -3.51 5.77
C ASN A 74 -1.06 -2.20 6.39
N TYR A 75 -1.42 -2.18 7.67
CA TYR A 75 -1.87 -0.97 8.36
C TYR A 75 -1.49 -0.96 9.83
N THR A 76 -1.38 0.22 10.43
CA THR A 76 -1.15 0.39 11.87
C THR A 76 -2.27 1.18 12.51
N LEU A 77 -2.57 0.87 13.76
CA LEU A 77 -3.51 1.62 14.59
C LEU A 77 -2.76 2.63 15.47
N ASP A 78 -3.40 3.76 15.77
CA ASP A 78 -2.95 4.69 16.81
C ASP A 78 -3.37 4.23 18.21
N ASN A 79 -3.03 5.03 19.24
CA ASN A 79 -3.41 4.75 20.64
C ASN A 79 -4.91 4.74 20.90
N MET A 80 -5.72 5.35 20.03
CA MET A 80 -7.19 5.37 20.12
C MET A 80 -7.83 4.22 19.34
N GLY A 81 -7.06 3.45 18.58
CA GLY A 81 -7.54 2.36 17.74
C GLY A 81 -7.95 2.78 16.33
N PHE A 82 -7.63 4.01 15.91
CA PHE A 82 -7.89 4.48 14.54
C PHE A 82 -6.76 4.09 13.60
N VAL A 83 -7.11 3.85 12.33
CA VAL A 83 -6.13 3.49 11.29
C VAL A 83 -5.26 4.69 10.97
N SER A 84 -3.99 4.65 11.36
CA SER A 84 -3.05 5.77 11.25
C SER A 84 -2.22 5.73 9.97
N ARG A 85 -1.76 4.55 9.55
CA ARG A 85 -0.98 4.36 8.33
C ARG A 85 -1.46 3.14 7.60
N VAL A 86 -1.51 3.22 6.27
CA VAL A 86 -1.91 2.14 5.37
C VAL A 86 -0.87 2.04 4.26
N TRP A 87 -0.39 0.84 3.97
CA TRP A 87 0.51 0.55 2.87
C TRP A 87 -0.16 -0.45 1.95
N ILE A 88 -0.43 -0.04 0.70
CA ILE A 88 -0.89 -0.93 -0.36
C ILE A 88 0.26 -1.82 -0.78
N LEU A 89 0.04 -3.12 -0.73
CA LEU A 89 1.08 -4.12 -0.99
C LEU A 89 1.16 -4.45 -2.48
N THR A 90 2.37 -4.79 -2.92
CA THR A 90 2.55 -5.57 -4.16
C THR A 90 2.21 -7.04 -3.90
N ASP A 91 2.04 -7.81 -4.98
CA ASP A 91 1.79 -9.26 -4.86
C ASP A 91 2.96 -9.97 -4.15
N GLU A 92 4.19 -9.52 -4.40
CA GLU A 92 5.40 -10.01 -3.74
C GLU A 92 5.38 -9.71 -2.22
N GLU A 93 5.02 -8.48 -1.83
CA GLU A 93 4.90 -8.10 -0.41
C GLU A 93 3.74 -8.81 0.30
N ALA A 94 2.65 -9.09 -0.43
CA ALA A 94 1.51 -9.84 0.07
C ALA A 94 1.82 -11.33 0.26
N ALA A 95 2.72 -11.89 -0.55
CA ALA A 95 3.21 -13.27 -0.41
C ALA A 95 4.15 -13.45 0.80
N ILE A 96 4.83 -12.39 1.24
CA ILE A 96 5.66 -12.42 2.46
C ILE A 96 4.74 -12.48 3.68
N THR A 97 4.91 -13.50 4.54
CA THR A 97 4.19 -13.58 5.82
C THR A 97 4.64 -12.46 6.74
N LEU A 98 3.70 -11.76 7.39
CA LEU A 98 4.05 -10.73 8.38
C LEU A 98 5.04 -11.30 9.39
N PRO A 99 6.14 -10.61 9.74
CA PRO A 99 7.03 -11.06 10.79
C PRO A 99 6.20 -11.25 12.06
N THR A 100 6.18 -12.50 12.54
CA THR A 100 5.45 -12.86 13.77
C THR A 100 6.02 -12.00 14.90
N ARG A 101 5.13 -11.34 15.65
CA ARG A 101 5.47 -10.56 16.84
C ARG A 101 6.35 -11.44 17.75
N GLN A 102 7.66 -11.15 17.80
CA GLN A 102 8.60 -11.79 18.73
C GLN A 102 8.18 -11.46 20.17
#